data_AF-A0A7W3VLV0-F1
#
_entry.id   AF-A0A7W3VLV0-F1
#
_cell.length_a   1.000
_cell.length_b   1.000
_cell.length_c   1.000
_cell.angle_alpha   90.00
_cell.angle_beta   90.00
_cell.angle_gamma   90.00
#
_symmetry.space_group_name_H-M   'P 1'
#
loop_
_entity.id
_entity.type
_entity.pdbx_description
1 polymer ?
#
loop_
_entity_poly.entity_id
_entity_poly.type
_entity_poly.pdbx_seq_one_letter_code
_entity_poly.pdbx_strand_id
1 'polypeptide(L)'
;MNKKIIFTAVAFCCISITTYSQEPSLTSNEGVLSVSSGDLVSFEGTFENQESGDVTNDGTVIYFQHFLNDGLYGITENHKTSTTIFTVDGRPNGIKQLLGDGIASFYNVQFDNPIQQVAFDLKQNIDIYGTADFQSGIIKVDPEKNAVTGVSHGMITFQNGSTTLNVRDEAHVDGVIEKIGNESFTYPSGDQGKYRYARISAPKGSKDAFTGAYTYDDPAFFESRPNKVGVINTLNTKEYWLIDKGENNTSDVLLTLSWNETTTSPEVLKTPEANLHIVRWDDKAQLWVDEGGVVDMSTKEVTTIATVKGYGFFTLATVKEDWVLDGDIVIYNLVTPDGDGKNDYFIIDNIKNYPNNKVEIFNRWGSRVYETRGYDPNGDGSSNVFRGYSEGKATIDKGSKLPSGTYYYVITYEYTDDNGSRMIKKAANLHLENN
;
A
#
# COMPACT_ATOMS: atom_id res chain seq x y z
N MET A 1 31.36 81.77 -46.77
CA MET A 1 32.77 81.41 -47.09
C MET A 1 33.02 80.00 -46.58
N ASN A 2 33.67 79.18 -47.40
CA ASN A 2 33.84 77.71 -47.27
C ASN A 2 34.43 77.21 -45.93
N LYS A 3 33.93 76.08 -45.40
CA LYS A 3 34.58 74.73 -45.42
C LYS A 3 33.85 73.72 -44.51
N LYS A 4 33.88 72.46 -44.95
CA LYS A 4 33.33 71.24 -44.32
C LYS A 4 33.97 70.92 -42.96
N ILE A 5 33.20 70.34 -42.04
CA ILE A 5 33.67 69.35 -41.07
C ILE A 5 32.72 68.17 -41.12
N ILE A 6 33.25 66.99 -41.44
CA ILE A 6 32.58 65.69 -41.35
C ILE A 6 32.85 65.19 -39.93
N PHE A 7 31.79 64.89 -39.17
CA PHE A 7 31.87 64.03 -38.00
C PHE A 7 31.04 62.77 -38.27
N THR A 8 31.73 61.64 -38.26
CA THR A 8 31.17 60.29 -38.32
C THR A 8 30.37 60.05 -37.04
N ALA A 9 29.05 59.96 -37.14
CA ALA A 9 28.19 59.48 -36.05
C ALA A 9 28.00 57.97 -36.24
N VAL A 10 28.65 57.19 -35.38
CA VAL A 10 28.38 55.75 -35.22
C VAL A 10 26.99 55.64 -34.61
N ALA A 11 26.03 55.11 -35.38
CA ALA A 11 24.71 54.78 -34.88
C ALA A 11 24.83 53.55 -33.96
N PHE A 12 24.79 53.76 -32.65
CA PHE A 12 24.44 52.68 -31.72
C PHE A 12 22.96 52.36 -31.98
N CYS A 13 22.73 51.27 -32.72
CA CYS A 13 21.42 50.64 -32.77
C CYS A 13 21.20 50.03 -31.38
N CYS A 14 20.57 50.79 -30.48
CA CYS A 14 19.95 50.21 -29.30
C CYS A 14 18.84 49.29 -29.80
N ILE A 15 19.17 48.02 -30.03
CA ILE A 15 18.18 46.96 -30.05
C ILE A 15 17.67 46.91 -28.62
N SER A 16 16.57 47.61 -28.37
CA SER A 16 15.73 47.34 -27.22
C SER A 16 15.25 45.90 -27.39
N ILE A 17 15.99 44.94 -26.86
CA ILE A 17 15.46 43.62 -26.59
C ILE A 17 14.51 43.83 -25.43
N THR A 18 13.25 44.18 -25.72
CA THR A 18 12.16 43.92 -24.79
C THR A 18 12.04 42.41 -24.69
N THR A 19 12.76 41.82 -23.74
CA THR A 19 12.40 40.52 -23.20
C THR A 19 11.03 40.71 -22.55
N TYR A 20 9.96 40.31 -23.24
CA TYR A 20 8.72 40.00 -22.55
C TYR A 20 9.02 38.75 -21.72
N SER A 21 9.28 38.95 -20.43
CA SER A 21 8.95 37.92 -19.45
C SER A 21 7.44 37.75 -19.56
N GLN A 22 6.96 36.69 -20.22
CA GLN A 22 5.59 36.26 -19.98
C GLN A 22 5.55 35.87 -18.51
N GLU A 23 4.89 36.68 -17.69
CA GLU A 23 4.46 36.23 -16.36
C GLU A 23 3.79 34.86 -16.55
N PRO A 24 4.10 33.87 -15.71
CA PRO A 24 3.42 32.57 -15.79
C PRO A 24 1.92 32.84 -15.77
N SER A 25 1.21 32.39 -16.81
CA SER A 25 -0.23 32.62 -16.91
C SER A 25 -0.91 32.06 -15.66
N LEU A 26 -1.70 32.88 -14.97
CA LEU A 26 -2.48 32.51 -13.79
C LEU A 26 -3.97 32.58 -14.15
N THR A 27 -4.71 31.53 -13.82
CA THR A 27 -6.17 31.52 -13.86
C THR A 27 -6.67 31.38 -12.43
N SER A 28 -7.33 32.42 -11.92
CA SER A 28 -7.87 32.44 -10.56
C SER A 28 -9.40 32.36 -10.61
N ASN A 29 -9.97 31.42 -9.86
CA ASN A 29 -11.41 31.27 -9.68
C ASN A 29 -11.84 31.84 -8.32
N GLU A 30 -12.74 32.81 -8.35
CA GLU A 30 -13.34 33.45 -7.17
C GLU A 30 -14.85 33.14 -7.01
N GLY A 31 -15.41 32.36 -7.93
CA GLY A 31 -16.85 32.05 -7.98
C GLY A 31 -17.11 30.60 -8.39
N VAL A 32 -18.18 30.37 -9.16
CA VAL A 32 -18.57 29.01 -9.56
C VAL A 32 -17.95 28.64 -10.91
N LEU A 33 -17.23 27.52 -10.92
CA LEU A 33 -16.74 26.87 -12.13
C LEU A 33 -17.30 25.45 -12.20
N SER A 34 -18.10 25.16 -13.22
CA SER A 34 -18.65 23.82 -13.44
C SER A 34 -18.21 23.26 -14.79
N VAL A 35 -17.65 22.06 -14.79
CA VAL A 35 -17.28 21.31 -15.99
C VAL A 35 -18.24 20.15 -16.12
N SER A 36 -19.06 20.12 -17.17
CA SER A 36 -20.12 19.11 -17.31
C SER A 36 -19.58 17.78 -17.82
N SER A 37 -20.34 16.70 -17.59
CA SER A 37 -20.01 15.39 -18.14
C SER A 37 -19.82 15.43 -19.66
N GLY A 38 -18.66 14.95 -20.12
CA GLY A 38 -18.26 14.91 -21.53
C GLY A 38 -17.51 16.16 -22.01
N ASP A 39 -17.49 17.24 -21.23
CA ASP A 39 -16.69 18.41 -21.53
C ASP A 39 -15.20 18.17 -21.25
N LEU A 40 -14.35 18.89 -21.99
CA LEU A 40 -12.91 18.93 -21.80
C LEU A 40 -12.49 20.38 -21.55
N VAL A 41 -11.85 20.63 -20.41
CA VAL A 41 -11.27 21.94 -20.07
C VAL A 41 -9.79 21.76 -19.75
N SER A 42 -8.94 22.66 -20.26
CA SER A 42 -7.53 22.68 -19.90
C SER A 42 -7.10 24.03 -19.34
N PHE A 43 -6.21 24.00 -18.36
CA PHE A 43 -5.55 25.17 -17.79
C PHE A 43 -4.08 25.12 -18.16
N GLU A 44 -3.71 25.99 -19.10
CA GLU A 44 -2.34 26.15 -19.60
C GLU A 44 -1.41 26.81 -18.58
N GLY A 45 -2.01 27.62 -17.70
CA GLY A 45 -1.36 28.34 -16.63
C GLY A 45 -1.57 27.70 -15.25
N THR A 46 -0.96 28.31 -14.23
CA THR A 46 -1.27 27.97 -12.84
C THR A 46 -2.76 28.19 -12.61
N PHE A 47 -3.43 27.20 -12.05
CA PHE A 47 -4.82 27.31 -11.63
C PHE A 47 -4.87 27.53 -10.13
N GLU A 48 -5.64 28.53 -9.72
CA GLU A 48 -5.88 28.87 -8.33
C GLU A 48 -7.39 28.93 -8.08
N ASN A 49 -7.89 28.09 -7.19
CA ASN A 49 -9.24 28.17 -6.67
C ASN A 49 -9.18 28.84 -5.29
N GLN A 50 -9.58 30.10 -5.21
CA GLN A 50 -9.54 30.86 -3.97
C GLN A 50 -10.57 30.33 -2.96
N GLU A 51 -10.49 30.77 -1.70
CA GLU A 51 -11.41 30.37 -0.62
C GLU A 51 -12.90 30.56 -0.98
N SER A 52 -13.24 31.59 -1.77
CA SER A 52 -14.62 31.83 -2.24
C SER A 52 -15.02 31.01 -3.48
N GLY A 53 -14.06 30.32 -4.10
CA GLY A 53 -14.26 29.55 -5.31
C GLY A 53 -14.92 28.19 -5.05
N ASP A 54 -15.79 27.81 -5.97
CA ASP A 54 -16.52 26.54 -5.97
C ASP A 54 -16.37 25.86 -7.33
N VAL A 55 -15.63 24.76 -7.36
CA VAL A 55 -15.36 23.98 -8.56
C VAL A 55 -16.09 22.65 -8.49
N THR A 56 -16.93 22.38 -9.49
CA THR A 56 -17.51 21.06 -9.73
C THR A 56 -16.96 20.49 -11.03
N ASN A 57 -16.22 19.38 -10.96
CA ASN A 57 -15.69 18.68 -12.12
C ASN A 57 -16.43 17.35 -12.37
N ASP A 58 -17.37 17.37 -13.32
CA ASP A 58 -18.02 16.17 -13.85
C ASP A 58 -17.48 15.76 -15.24
N GLY A 59 -16.59 16.54 -15.84
CA GLY A 59 -15.99 16.26 -17.15
C GLY A 59 -14.53 15.79 -17.05
N THR A 60 -13.72 16.22 -18.02
CA THR A 60 -12.26 16.05 -18.01
C THR A 60 -11.58 17.41 -17.84
N VAL A 61 -10.72 17.53 -16.83
CA VAL A 61 -9.93 18.74 -16.59
C VAL A 61 -8.44 18.42 -16.64
N ILE A 62 -7.67 19.22 -17.39
CA ILE A 62 -6.22 19.07 -17.53
C ILE A 62 -5.51 20.29 -16.93
N TYR A 63 -4.56 20.06 -16.04
CA TYR A 63 -3.72 21.10 -15.44
C TYR A 63 -2.26 20.92 -15.88
N PHE A 64 -1.75 21.85 -16.69
CA PHE A 64 -0.39 21.81 -17.23
C PHE A 64 0.68 22.44 -16.32
N GLN A 65 0.26 23.26 -15.36
CA GLN A 65 1.10 23.99 -14.41
C GLN A 65 0.59 23.79 -12.97
N HIS A 66 1.06 24.56 -11.99
CA HIS A 66 0.68 24.41 -10.59
C HIS A 66 -0.85 24.44 -10.36
N PHE A 67 -1.29 23.71 -9.34
CA PHE A 67 -2.69 23.66 -8.92
C PHE A 67 -2.75 24.11 -7.47
N LEU A 68 -3.54 25.14 -7.20
CA LEU A 68 -3.76 25.69 -5.88
C LEU A 68 -5.25 25.64 -5.56
N ASN A 69 -5.62 25.12 -4.39
CA ASN A 69 -7.01 25.02 -3.97
C ASN A 69 -7.21 25.36 -2.49
N ASP A 70 -7.78 26.53 -2.25
CA ASP A 70 -8.25 26.98 -0.93
C ASP A 70 -9.78 26.96 -0.82
N GLY A 71 -10.48 26.84 -1.95
CA GLY A 71 -11.95 26.75 -2.02
C GLY A 71 -12.51 25.33 -2.04
N LEU A 72 -13.79 25.21 -2.42
CA LEU A 72 -14.44 23.94 -2.67
C LEU A 72 -14.01 23.40 -4.04
N TYR A 73 -13.56 22.14 -4.06
CA TYR A 73 -13.28 21.43 -5.30
C TYR A 73 -13.79 20.00 -5.18
N GLY A 74 -14.75 19.63 -6.02
CA GLY A 74 -15.34 18.31 -5.97
C GLY A 74 -16.06 17.88 -7.23
N ILE A 75 -16.91 16.89 -7.04
CA ILE A 75 -17.70 16.21 -8.07
C ILE A 75 -19.16 16.22 -7.64
N THR A 76 -20.09 16.16 -8.59
CA THR A 76 -21.50 15.97 -8.25
C THR A 76 -21.67 14.61 -7.56
N GLU A 77 -22.53 14.54 -6.54
CA GLU A 77 -22.78 13.31 -5.80
C GLU A 77 -23.15 12.16 -6.75
N ASN A 78 -22.55 10.99 -6.54
CA ASN A 78 -22.72 9.78 -7.37
C ASN A 78 -22.18 9.88 -8.81
N HIS A 79 -21.51 10.97 -9.20
CA HIS A 79 -20.84 11.06 -10.48
C HIS A 79 -19.55 10.22 -10.48
N LYS A 80 -19.38 9.37 -11.50
CA LYS A 80 -18.33 8.31 -11.52
C LYS A 80 -17.44 8.29 -12.76
N THR A 81 -17.48 9.35 -13.57
CA THR A 81 -16.75 9.38 -14.84
C THR A 81 -15.83 10.57 -14.99
N SER A 82 -15.79 11.49 -14.03
CA SER A 82 -14.92 12.65 -14.12
C SER A 82 -13.46 12.27 -13.99
N THR A 83 -12.61 13.03 -14.69
CA THR A 83 -11.17 12.80 -14.74
C THR A 83 -10.42 14.11 -14.58
N THR A 84 -9.47 14.15 -13.66
CA THR A 84 -8.50 15.24 -13.54
C THR A 84 -7.12 14.73 -13.95
N ILE A 85 -6.44 15.44 -14.85
CA ILE A 85 -5.12 15.08 -15.36
C ILE A 85 -4.13 16.16 -14.93
N PHE A 86 -3.15 15.78 -14.12
CA PHE A 86 -1.99 16.59 -13.82
C PHE A 86 -0.84 16.16 -14.73
N THR A 87 -0.47 17.01 -15.69
CA THR A 87 0.60 16.70 -16.65
C THR A 87 1.47 17.91 -16.94
N VAL A 88 2.59 17.69 -17.61
CA VAL A 88 3.46 18.74 -18.18
C VAL A 88 3.48 18.73 -19.71
N ASP A 89 2.91 17.70 -20.37
CA ASP A 89 2.82 17.55 -21.84
C ASP A 89 4.09 17.98 -22.61
N GLY A 90 5.23 17.37 -22.24
CA GLY A 90 6.52 17.62 -22.90
C GLY A 90 7.12 19.02 -22.66
N ARG A 91 6.48 19.86 -21.84
CA ARG A 91 7.05 21.14 -21.41
C ARG A 91 8.13 20.87 -20.36
N PRO A 92 9.29 21.56 -20.42
CA PRO A 92 10.33 21.46 -19.41
C PRO A 92 9.87 22.17 -18.13
N ASN A 93 8.90 21.60 -17.44
CA ASN A 93 8.40 22.10 -16.17
C ASN A 93 8.93 21.20 -15.07
N GLY A 94 9.53 21.81 -14.05
CA GLY A 94 10.07 21.12 -12.88
C GLY A 94 8.99 20.48 -12.01
N ILE A 95 9.21 20.51 -10.71
CA ILE A 95 8.30 19.91 -9.73
C ILE A 95 6.94 20.62 -9.80
N LYS A 96 5.86 19.86 -10.01
CA LYS A 96 4.49 20.40 -10.02
C LYS A 96 4.00 20.53 -8.59
N GLN A 97 3.82 21.77 -8.15
CA GLN A 97 3.20 22.09 -6.86
C GLN A 97 1.69 21.86 -6.90
N LEU A 98 1.17 21.14 -5.91
CA LEU A 98 -0.25 20.96 -5.60
C LEU A 98 -0.46 21.51 -4.19
N LEU A 99 -0.99 22.72 -4.06
CA LEU A 99 -0.97 23.51 -2.82
C LEU A 99 -2.37 23.90 -2.37
N GLY A 100 -2.53 24.21 -1.09
CA GLY A 100 -3.72 24.87 -0.56
C GLY A 100 -4.26 24.19 0.69
N ASP A 101 -5.07 24.94 1.43
CA ASP A 101 -5.67 24.48 2.69
C ASP A 101 -7.05 23.80 2.46
N GLY A 102 -7.61 23.89 1.25
CA GLY A 102 -8.86 23.26 0.85
C GLY A 102 -8.69 21.78 0.48
N ILE A 103 -9.76 20.99 0.65
CA ILE A 103 -9.79 19.60 0.19
C ILE A 103 -10.19 19.57 -1.30
N ALA A 104 -9.38 18.92 -2.13
CA ALA A 104 -9.73 18.66 -3.53
C ALA A 104 -10.17 17.20 -3.74
N SER A 105 -11.46 17.02 -4.02
CA SER A 105 -12.05 15.71 -4.28
C SER A 105 -12.07 15.36 -5.77
N PHE A 106 -11.43 14.26 -6.14
CA PHE A 106 -11.37 13.73 -7.50
C PHE A 106 -12.09 12.39 -7.58
N TYR A 107 -12.79 12.14 -8.69
CA TYR A 107 -13.20 10.76 -9.00
C TYR A 107 -12.04 9.98 -9.58
N ASN A 108 -11.71 10.18 -10.87
CA ASN A 108 -10.45 9.68 -11.43
C ASN A 108 -9.40 10.79 -11.46
N VAL A 109 -8.16 10.45 -11.16
CA VAL A 109 -7.01 11.35 -11.25
C VAL A 109 -5.83 10.66 -11.93
N GLN A 110 -5.18 11.37 -12.85
CA GLN A 110 -3.96 10.90 -13.53
C GLN A 110 -2.80 11.82 -13.17
N PHE A 111 -1.68 11.22 -12.79
CA PHE A 111 -0.41 11.89 -12.53
C PHE A 111 0.59 11.50 -13.62
N ASP A 112 0.97 12.47 -14.45
CA ASP A 112 1.89 12.26 -15.57
C ASP A 112 2.94 13.37 -15.66
N ASN A 113 4.04 13.19 -14.93
CA ASN A 113 5.21 14.05 -15.05
C ASN A 113 6.48 13.18 -15.11
N PRO A 114 7.19 13.10 -16.27
CA PRO A 114 8.24 12.12 -16.51
C PRO A 114 9.57 12.42 -15.80
N ILE A 115 9.59 13.40 -14.91
CA ILE A 115 10.75 13.70 -14.07
C ILE A 115 11.03 12.50 -13.14
N GLN A 116 12.26 11.99 -13.19
CA GLN A 116 12.69 10.78 -12.47
C GLN A 116 12.91 10.96 -10.95
N GLN A 117 12.53 12.12 -10.42
CA GLN A 117 12.60 12.44 -8.98
C GLN A 117 11.20 12.84 -8.51
N VAL A 118 11.10 13.62 -7.43
CA VAL A 118 9.82 14.25 -7.03
C VAL A 118 9.28 15.07 -8.20
N ALA A 119 8.17 14.60 -8.76
CA ALA A 119 7.51 15.18 -9.91
C ALA A 119 6.28 16.01 -9.50
N PHE A 120 5.68 15.64 -8.36
CA PHE A 120 4.60 16.36 -7.71
C PHE A 120 4.96 16.60 -6.24
N ASP A 121 4.84 17.85 -5.79
CA ASP A 121 4.97 18.25 -4.39
C ASP A 121 3.56 18.53 -3.86
N LEU A 122 3.02 17.56 -3.12
CA LEU A 122 1.66 17.58 -2.60
C LEU A 122 1.65 18.22 -1.21
N LYS A 123 1.21 19.47 -1.19
CA LYS A 123 0.93 20.29 0.00
C LYS A 123 -0.53 20.80 -0.03
N GLN A 124 -1.44 19.89 -0.36
CA GLN A 124 -2.87 19.99 -0.06
C GLN A 124 -3.44 18.61 0.27
N ASN A 125 -4.65 18.56 0.82
CA ASN A 125 -5.39 17.31 1.00
C ASN A 125 -6.18 16.96 -0.27
N ILE A 126 -6.04 15.72 -0.75
CA ILE A 126 -6.80 15.22 -1.89
C ILE A 126 -7.55 13.94 -1.56
N ASP A 127 -8.79 13.85 -2.01
CA ASP A 127 -9.63 12.66 -1.93
C ASP A 127 -9.77 12.02 -3.31
N ILE A 128 -9.67 10.69 -3.36
CA ILE A 128 -9.78 9.92 -4.60
C ILE A 128 -10.88 8.87 -4.43
N TYR A 129 -11.97 9.02 -5.17
CA TYR A 129 -13.14 8.14 -5.11
C TYR A 129 -13.13 7.01 -6.16
N GLY A 130 -12.44 7.23 -7.27
CA GLY A 130 -12.30 6.29 -8.39
C GLY A 130 -10.87 5.80 -8.53
N THR A 131 -10.25 6.06 -9.68
CA THR A 131 -8.92 5.56 -9.99
C THR A 131 -7.84 6.63 -9.88
N ALA A 132 -6.74 6.32 -9.17
CA ALA A 132 -5.49 7.07 -9.30
C ALA A 132 -4.55 6.36 -10.29
N ASP A 133 -4.26 7.01 -11.41
CA ASP A 133 -3.35 6.49 -12.43
C ASP A 133 -1.97 7.16 -12.33
N PHE A 134 -0.96 6.39 -11.94
CA PHE A 134 0.43 6.80 -11.82
C PHE A 134 1.17 6.60 -13.15
N GLN A 135 0.78 7.38 -14.16
CA GLN A 135 1.39 7.31 -15.49
C GLN A 135 2.88 7.60 -15.45
N SER A 136 3.32 8.66 -14.77
CA SER A 136 4.74 8.93 -14.52
C SER A 136 4.96 9.92 -13.37
N GLY A 137 6.06 9.75 -12.63
CA GLY A 137 6.52 10.70 -11.63
C GLY A 137 6.17 10.33 -10.19
N ILE A 138 7.03 10.73 -9.27
CA ILE A 138 6.86 10.49 -7.83
C ILE A 138 6.08 11.66 -7.21
N ILE A 139 5.08 11.34 -6.38
CA ILE A 139 4.32 12.31 -5.59
C ILE A 139 4.91 12.35 -4.19
N LYS A 140 5.54 13.46 -3.80
CA LYS A 140 5.94 13.68 -2.40
C LYS A 140 4.76 14.22 -1.62
N VAL A 141 4.38 13.55 -0.54
CA VAL A 141 3.35 14.02 0.40
C VAL A 141 4.04 14.60 1.60
N ASP A 142 3.81 15.88 1.86
CA ASP A 142 4.40 16.58 3.01
C ASP A 142 3.56 16.36 4.27
N PRO A 143 4.07 15.68 5.31
CA PRO A 143 3.32 15.45 6.54
C PRO A 143 3.33 16.65 7.51
N GLU A 144 4.09 17.71 7.22
CA GLU A 144 4.11 18.91 8.06
C GLU A 144 2.72 19.51 8.14
N LYS A 145 2.34 20.09 9.28
CA LYS A 145 1.07 20.80 9.40
C LYS A 145 1.27 22.29 9.15
N ASN A 146 0.32 22.92 8.47
CA ASN A 146 0.24 24.36 8.35
C ASN A 146 0.19 24.97 9.76
N ALA A 147 1.18 25.81 10.07
CA ALA A 147 1.33 26.39 11.40
C ALA A 147 0.18 27.34 11.78
N VAL A 148 -0.58 27.85 10.80
CA VAL A 148 -1.71 28.76 10.98
C VAL A 148 -3.02 27.99 11.10
N THR A 149 -3.31 27.10 10.14
CA THR A 149 -4.60 26.40 10.07
C THR A 149 -4.62 25.09 10.86
N GLY A 150 -3.44 24.51 11.14
CA GLY A 150 -3.28 23.22 11.82
C GLY A 150 -3.62 22.00 10.93
N VAL A 151 -3.96 22.23 9.65
CA VAL A 151 -4.25 21.19 8.66
C VAL A 151 -2.94 20.59 8.14
N SER A 152 -2.93 19.30 7.79
CA SER A 152 -1.78 18.67 7.11
C SER A 152 -1.44 19.45 5.84
N HIS A 153 -0.17 19.70 5.58
CA HIS A 153 0.28 20.24 4.31
C HIS A 153 -0.12 19.25 3.23
N GLY A 154 0.13 17.95 3.33
CA GLY A 154 -0.33 16.98 2.33
C GLY A 154 -1.07 15.80 2.95
N MET A 155 -2.11 15.34 2.28
CA MET A 155 -2.68 14.01 2.47
C MET A 155 -3.26 13.51 1.15
N ILE A 156 -3.03 12.24 0.85
CA ILE A 156 -3.72 11.54 -0.24
C ILE A 156 -4.59 10.44 0.38
N THR A 157 -5.91 10.63 0.26
CA THR A 157 -6.90 9.70 0.82
C THR A 157 -7.62 8.96 -0.30
N PHE A 158 -7.44 7.64 -0.29
CA PHE A 158 -8.15 6.70 -1.14
C PHE A 158 -9.46 6.30 -0.47
N GLN A 159 -10.60 6.64 -1.10
CA GLN A 159 -11.92 6.40 -0.54
C GLN A 159 -12.41 4.98 -0.84
N ASN A 160 -13.59 4.62 -0.32
CA ASN A 160 -14.15 3.28 -0.47
C ASN A 160 -14.41 2.97 -1.96
N GLY A 161 -13.88 1.85 -2.45
CA GLY A 161 -13.97 1.42 -3.85
C GLY A 161 -12.91 2.00 -4.78
N SER A 162 -12.00 2.85 -4.27
CA SER A 162 -10.91 3.41 -5.07
C SER A 162 -9.85 2.38 -5.46
N THR A 163 -9.17 2.62 -6.59
CA THR A 163 -8.13 1.73 -7.13
C THR A 163 -6.93 2.52 -7.64
N THR A 164 -5.79 1.84 -7.82
CA THR A 164 -4.56 2.41 -8.37
C THR A 164 -4.14 1.70 -9.66
N LEU A 165 -3.51 2.44 -10.57
CA LEU A 165 -2.94 1.90 -11.82
C LEU A 165 -1.51 2.38 -12.01
N ASN A 166 -0.72 1.60 -12.75
CA ASN A 166 0.63 1.93 -13.25
C ASN A 166 1.70 2.28 -12.19
N VAL A 167 1.49 1.85 -10.94
CA VAL A 167 2.44 2.05 -9.84
C VAL A 167 3.74 1.27 -10.06
N ARG A 168 4.89 1.94 -9.90
CA ARG A 168 6.24 1.38 -10.10
C ARG A 168 7.32 2.24 -9.45
N ASP A 169 8.58 1.80 -9.55
CA ASP A 169 9.74 2.51 -8.97
C ASP A 169 9.81 3.99 -9.42
N GLU A 170 9.42 4.31 -10.65
CA GLU A 170 9.42 5.69 -11.17
C GLU A 170 8.09 6.44 -11.01
N ALA A 171 7.04 5.78 -10.48
CA ALA A 171 5.71 6.36 -10.33
C ALA A 171 4.97 5.77 -9.11
N HIS A 172 5.06 6.48 -7.99
CA HIS A 172 4.47 6.10 -6.70
C HIS A 172 4.34 7.33 -5.79
N VAL A 173 3.77 7.12 -4.61
CA VAL A 173 3.69 8.11 -3.54
C VAL A 173 4.84 7.92 -2.55
N ASP A 174 5.60 8.97 -2.31
CA ASP A 174 6.58 9.09 -1.23
C ASP A 174 5.95 9.88 -0.08
N GLY A 175 5.52 9.18 0.96
CA GLY A 175 4.86 9.74 2.14
C GLY A 175 3.69 8.89 2.65
N VAL A 176 2.93 9.46 3.59
CA VAL A 176 1.79 8.78 4.21
C VAL A 176 0.57 8.85 3.30
N ILE A 177 -0.10 7.71 3.16
CA ILE A 177 -1.31 7.51 2.36
C ILE A 177 -2.41 7.03 3.28
N GLU A 178 -3.61 7.57 3.16
CA GLU A 178 -4.79 7.06 3.87
C GLU A 178 -5.66 6.22 2.93
N LYS A 179 -6.19 5.10 3.45
CA LYS A 179 -7.25 4.32 2.80
C LYS A 179 -8.44 4.25 3.73
N ILE A 180 -9.60 4.70 3.26
CA ILE A 180 -10.90 4.54 3.91
C ILE A 180 -11.71 3.51 3.12
N GLY A 181 -12.20 2.46 3.77
CA GLY A 181 -13.15 1.53 3.16
C GLY A 181 -13.02 0.08 3.58
N ASN A 182 -13.84 -0.79 2.97
CA ASN A 182 -13.95 -2.20 3.30
C ASN A 182 -13.44 -3.14 2.19
N GLU A 183 -12.56 -2.64 1.32
CA GLU A 183 -11.86 -3.44 0.31
C GLU A 183 -10.41 -3.68 0.71
N SER A 184 -9.81 -4.76 0.20
CA SER A 184 -8.37 -4.93 0.27
C SER A 184 -7.68 -3.83 -0.52
N PHE A 185 -6.55 -3.33 -0.03
CA PHE A 185 -5.87 -2.20 -0.65
C PHE A 185 -4.36 -2.39 -0.65
N THR A 186 -3.75 -2.19 -1.82
CA THR A 186 -2.29 -2.16 -2.00
C THR A 186 -1.86 -0.70 -2.04
N TYR A 187 -1.05 -0.29 -1.07
CA TYR A 187 -0.58 1.09 -0.97
C TYR A 187 0.38 1.38 -2.13
N PRO A 188 0.19 2.47 -2.91
CA PRO A 188 1.11 2.88 -3.95
C PRO A 188 2.34 3.59 -3.35
N SER A 189 2.90 3.05 -2.26
CA SER A 189 3.95 3.68 -1.45
C SER A 189 5.35 3.29 -1.90
N GLY A 190 6.25 4.26 -1.98
CA GLY A 190 7.67 4.05 -2.21
C GLY A 190 8.51 5.15 -1.56
N ASP A 191 9.83 4.99 -1.60
CA ASP A 191 10.78 5.95 -1.05
C ASP A 191 12.11 5.85 -1.81
N GLN A 192 12.78 6.98 -2.00
CA GLN A 192 14.03 7.08 -2.76
C GLN A 192 14.01 6.37 -4.14
N GLY A 193 12.89 6.47 -4.86
CA GLY A 193 12.73 5.82 -6.17
C GLY A 193 12.57 4.30 -6.10
N LYS A 194 12.18 3.76 -4.94
CA LYS A 194 11.92 2.33 -4.72
C LYS A 194 10.47 2.14 -4.29
N TYR A 195 9.67 1.53 -5.16
CA TYR A 195 8.30 1.16 -4.86
C TYR A 195 8.26 -0.15 -4.10
N ARG A 196 7.77 -0.12 -2.85
CA ARG A 196 7.60 -1.31 -2.02
C ARG A 196 6.28 -1.18 -1.27
N TYR A 197 5.31 -1.96 -1.68
CA TYR A 197 3.98 -1.85 -1.13
C TYR A 197 3.82 -2.67 0.14
N ALA A 198 2.98 -2.13 1.01
CA ALA A 198 2.16 -2.93 1.91
C ALA A 198 0.79 -3.16 1.25
N ARG A 199 0.14 -4.27 1.61
CA ARG A 199 -1.27 -4.52 1.30
C ARG A 199 -2.01 -4.94 2.56
N ILE A 200 -3.18 -4.38 2.77
CA ILE A 200 -4.10 -4.82 3.82
C ILE A 200 -5.22 -5.67 3.23
N SER A 201 -5.64 -6.71 3.96
CA SER A 201 -6.91 -7.40 3.66
C SER A 201 -8.09 -6.45 3.84
N ALA A 202 -9.24 -6.80 3.24
CA ALA A 202 -10.46 -6.03 3.37
C ALA A 202 -10.84 -5.78 4.85
N PRO A 203 -10.93 -4.51 5.30
CA PRO A 203 -11.58 -4.18 6.57
C PRO A 203 -13.07 -4.55 6.53
N LYS A 204 -13.72 -4.62 7.70
CA LYS A 204 -15.15 -4.94 7.80
C LYS A 204 -16.04 -3.73 7.57
N GLY A 205 -15.63 -2.55 8.03
CA GLY A 205 -16.40 -1.31 7.96
C GLY A 205 -16.04 -0.47 6.75
N SER A 206 -17.05 0.04 6.03
CA SER A 206 -16.86 0.91 4.86
C SER A 206 -16.32 2.31 5.18
N LYS A 207 -16.08 2.58 6.47
CA LYS A 207 -15.47 3.81 6.99
C LYS A 207 -14.21 3.53 7.81
N ASP A 208 -13.75 2.27 7.86
CA ASP A 208 -12.50 1.96 8.53
C ASP A 208 -11.36 2.61 7.75
N ALA A 209 -10.52 3.38 8.45
CA ALA A 209 -9.40 4.14 7.90
C ALA A 209 -8.05 3.54 8.32
N PHE A 210 -7.15 3.28 7.37
CA PHE A 210 -5.78 2.82 7.64
C PHE A 210 -4.78 3.69 6.90
N THR A 211 -3.70 4.05 7.58
CA THR A 211 -2.60 4.78 6.94
C THR A 211 -1.47 3.82 6.59
N GLY A 212 -0.76 4.13 5.51
CA GLY A 212 0.37 3.35 5.02
C GLY A 212 1.48 4.24 4.48
N ALA A 213 2.72 3.88 4.79
CA ALA A 213 3.91 4.46 4.18
C ALA A 213 5.04 3.42 4.11
N TYR A 214 6.00 3.65 3.22
CA TYR A 214 7.23 2.87 3.11
C TYR A 214 8.43 3.81 3.29
N THR A 215 9.48 3.32 3.93
CA THR A 215 10.73 4.07 4.11
C THR A 215 11.93 3.16 3.87
N TYR A 216 12.89 3.67 3.11
CA TYR A 216 14.11 2.97 2.74
C TYR A 216 15.35 3.67 3.31
N ASP A 217 16.30 2.88 3.79
CA ASP A 217 17.65 3.29 4.23
C ASP A 217 17.67 4.37 5.32
N ASP A 218 16.93 4.15 6.41
CA ASP A 218 16.93 4.99 7.61
C ASP A 218 17.56 4.24 8.80
N PRO A 219 18.89 4.28 8.97
CA PRO A 219 19.58 3.56 10.04
C PRO A 219 19.24 4.11 11.44
N ALA A 220 18.98 5.43 11.57
CA ALA A 220 18.67 6.06 12.85
C ALA A 220 17.36 5.52 13.44
N PHE A 221 16.39 5.18 12.59
CA PHE A 221 15.15 4.52 13.00
C PHE A 221 15.39 3.17 13.68
N PHE A 222 16.31 2.35 13.16
CA PHE A 222 16.63 1.04 13.75
C PHE A 222 17.57 1.13 14.94
N GLU A 223 18.52 2.07 14.94
CA GLU A 223 19.42 2.33 16.07
C GLU A 223 18.65 2.73 17.34
N SER A 224 17.54 3.47 17.18
CA SER A 224 16.64 3.81 18.28
C SER A 224 15.69 2.67 18.68
N ARG A 225 15.66 1.54 17.93
CA ARG A 225 14.78 0.38 18.14
C ARG A 225 15.55 -0.96 18.13
N PRO A 226 16.55 -1.15 19.03
CA PRO A 226 17.48 -2.26 18.93
C PRO A 226 16.93 -3.59 19.46
N ASN A 227 15.92 -3.56 20.34
CA ASN A 227 15.47 -4.74 21.06
C ASN A 227 14.52 -5.60 20.22
N LYS A 228 14.62 -6.93 20.34
CA LYS A 228 13.78 -7.89 19.62
C LYS A 228 13.49 -9.11 20.48
N VAL A 229 12.36 -9.78 20.26
CA VAL A 229 12.07 -11.07 20.90
C VAL A 229 13.10 -12.12 20.51
N GLY A 230 13.35 -13.07 21.41
CA GLY A 230 14.41 -14.06 21.25
C GLY A 230 14.25 -15.03 20.07
N VAL A 231 13.05 -15.13 19.49
CA VAL A 231 12.78 -15.94 18.28
C VAL A 231 13.27 -15.25 17.00
N ILE A 232 13.41 -13.91 16.98
CA ILE A 232 13.90 -13.19 15.81
C ILE A 232 15.42 -13.37 15.67
N ASN A 233 15.87 -13.94 14.56
CA ASN A 233 17.28 -14.20 14.27
C ASN A 233 17.96 -13.00 13.59
N THR A 234 17.51 -12.58 12.40
CA THR A 234 18.08 -11.43 11.68
C THR A 234 16.97 -10.45 11.32
N LEU A 235 17.08 -9.21 11.82
CA LEU A 235 16.14 -8.13 11.50
C LEU A 235 16.57 -7.46 10.19
N ASN A 236 15.62 -7.15 9.30
CA ASN A 236 15.87 -6.26 8.17
C ASN A 236 15.94 -4.81 8.67
N THR A 237 17.12 -4.22 8.62
CA THR A 237 17.34 -2.83 9.04
C THR A 237 17.51 -1.87 7.85
N LYS A 238 17.07 -2.30 6.65
CA LYS A 238 17.17 -1.50 5.43
C LYS A 238 15.88 -0.82 5.03
N GLU A 239 14.75 -1.33 5.46
CA GLU A 239 13.45 -0.78 5.08
C GLU A 239 12.41 -1.12 6.14
N TYR A 240 11.38 -0.29 6.23
CA TYR A 240 10.22 -0.53 7.07
C TYR A 240 8.96 0.07 6.45
N TRP A 241 7.81 -0.40 6.95
CA TRP A 241 6.51 0.11 6.59
C TRP A 241 5.83 0.66 7.85
N LEU A 242 5.21 1.82 7.72
CA LEU A 242 4.22 2.29 8.67
C LEU A 242 2.86 1.77 8.22
N ILE A 243 2.14 1.08 9.10
CA ILE A 243 0.74 0.74 8.92
C ILE A 243 0.01 1.07 10.21
N ASP A 244 -0.81 2.12 10.17
CA ASP A 244 -1.58 2.56 11.33
C ASP A 244 -3.08 2.46 11.12
N LYS A 245 -3.81 2.41 12.22
CA LYS A 245 -5.26 2.22 12.27
C LYS A 245 -5.92 3.45 12.86
N GLY A 246 -6.93 3.97 12.16
CA GLY A 246 -7.73 5.11 12.63
C GLY A 246 -8.43 4.81 13.96
N GLU A 247 -8.57 5.82 14.82
CA GLU A 247 -9.04 5.68 16.22
C GLU A 247 -10.42 5.00 16.34
N ASN A 248 -11.32 5.23 15.37
CA ASN A 248 -12.68 4.70 15.38
C ASN A 248 -12.81 3.34 14.67
N ASN A 249 -11.71 2.74 14.20
CA ASN A 249 -11.76 1.47 13.49
C ASN A 249 -11.99 0.30 14.43
N THR A 250 -12.90 -0.60 14.05
CA THR A 250 -13.13 -1.86 14.77
C THR A 250 -12.52 -3.07 14.08
N SER A 251 -12.05 -2.90 12.84
CA SER A 251 -11.47 -3.98 12.05
C SER A 251 -10.00 -4.21 12.34
N ASP A 252 -9.59 -5.48 12.28
CA ASP A 252 -8.20 -5.87 12.17
C ASP A 252 -7.98 -6.56 10.82
N VAL A 253 -6.79 -6.39 10.26
CA VAL A 253 -6.47 -6.81 8.88
C VAL A 253 -5.27 -7.74 8.87
N LEU A 254 -5.21 -8.64 7.87
CA LEU A 254 -3.95 -9.26 7.49
C LEU A 254 -3.09 -8.20 6.81
N LEU A 255 -1.79 -8.22 7.10
CA LEU A 255 -0.80 -7.38 6.46
C LEU A 255 0.06 -8.23 5.52
N THR A 256 0.20 -7.77 4.28
CA THR A 256 1.15 -8.30 3.32
C THR A 256 2.23 -7.25 3.03
N LEU A 257 3.50 -7.63 3.03
CA LEU A 257 4.62 -6.78 2.65
C LEU A 257 5.37 -7.38 1.45
N SER A 258 5.71 -6.56 0.47
CA SER A 258 6.57 -6.96 -0.64
C SER A 258 8.05 -6.92 -0.25
N TRP A 259 8.89 -7.77 -0.84
CA TRP A 259 10.35 -7.67 -0.75
C TRP A 259 11.01 -7.62 -2.13
N ASN A 260 12.28 -7.21 -2.16
CA ASN A 260 13.07 -7.21 -3.38
C ASN A 260 14.56 -7.30 -3.04
N GLU A 261 15.31 -8.02 -3.87
CA GLU A 261 16.74 -8.26 -3.67
C GLU A 261 17.60 -6.99 -3.72
N THR A 262 17.06 -5.88 -4.24
CA THR A 262 17.75 -4.58 -4.30
C THR A 262 17.55 -3.71 -3.06
N THR A 263 16.53 -3.97 -2.23
CA THR A 263 16.24 -3.16 -1.02
C THR A 263 16.30 -3.99 0.26
N THR A 264 15.83 -5.24 0.19
CA THR A 264 15.79 -6.16 1.31
C THR A 264 17.16 -6.79 1.54
N SER A 265 17.61 -6.82 2.80
CA SER A 265 18.92 -7.36 3.17
C SER A 265 19.13 -8.80 2.65
N PRO A 266 20.26 -9.10 1.97
CA PRO A 266 20.56 -10.46 1.50
C PRO A 266 20.60 -11.49 2.63
N GLU A 267 20.97 -11.08 3.84
CA GLU A 267 20.99 -11.93 5.03
C GLU A 267 19.58 -12.39 5.44
N VAL A 268 18.57 -11.57 5.14
CA VAL A 268 17.15 -11.86 5.41
C VAL A 268 16.53 -12.73 4.31
N LEU A 269 17.09 -12.69 3.10
CA LEU A 269 16.59 -13.42 1.93
C LEU A 269 17.33 -14.76 1.65
N LYS A 270 18.05 -15.31 2.63
CA LYS A 270 18.76 -16.59 2.45
C LYS A 270 17.83 -17.79 2.23
N THR A 271 16.81 -17.93 3.08
CA THR A 271 15.82 -19.03 3.03
C THR A 271 14.42 -18.49 3.30
N PRO A 272 13.92 -17.56 2.47
CA PRO A 272 12.73 -16.79 2.79
C PRO A 272 11.50 -17.67 3.03
N GLU A 273 11.30 -18.69 2.19
CA GLU A 273 10.21 -19.67 2.32
C GLU A 273 10.18 -20.44 3.64
N ALA A 274 11.32 -20.55 4.34
CA ALA A 274 11.43 -21.29 5.59
C ALA A 274 11.24 -20.41 6.82
N ASN A 275 11.70 -19.15 6.79
CA ASN A 275 11.86 -18.36 8.01
C ASN A 275 11.62 -16.86 7.89
N LEU A 276 11.18 -16.35 6.73
CA LEU A 276 10.92 -14.92 6.57
C LEU A 276 9.55 -14.55 7.12
N HIS A 277 9.54 -13.76 8.18
CA HIS A 277 8.35 -13.28 8.85
C HIS A 277 8.23 -11.75 8.77
N ILE A 278 7.00 -11.28 8.96
CA ILE A 278 6.72 -9.87 9.29
C ILE A 278 6.90 -9.71 10.80
N VAL A 279 7.63 -8.68 11.18
CA VAL A 279 7.81 -8.29 12.59
C VAL A 279 7.33 -6.86 12.79
N ARG A 280 6.85 -6.56 13.99
CA ARG A 280 6.31 -5.25 14.35
C ARG A 280 7.04 -4.66 15.56
N TRP A 281 7.29 -3.37 15.55
CA TRP A 281 7.75 -2.66 16.75
C TRP A 281 6.59 -2.52 17.75
N ASP A 282 6.75 -3.08 18.95
CA ASP A 282 5.81 -2.85 20.04
C ASP A 282 6.27 -1.69 20.90
N ASP A 283 5.60 -0.55 20.80
CA ASP A 283 6.00 0.67 21.53
C ASP A 283 5.80 0.56 23.04
N LYS A 284 4.89 -0.29 23.53
CA LYS A 284 4.72 -0.48 24.97
C LYS A 284 5.82 -1.36 25.54
N ALA A 285 6.18 -2.42 24.83
CA ALA A 285 7.24 -3.34 25.23
C ALA A 285 8.65 -2.86 24.83
N GLN A 286 8.74 -1.84 23.96
CA GLN A 286 9.99 -1.32 23.39
C GLN A 286 10.84 -2.42 22.75
N LEU A 287 10.22 -3.30 21.96
CA LEU A 287 10.89 -4.39 21.24
C LEU A 287 10.13 -4.85 19.98
N TRP A 288 10.87 -5.41 19.01
CA TRP A 288 10.31 -6.07 17.83
C TRP A 288 9.69 -7.43 18.19
N VAL A 289 8.42 -7.63 17.83
CA VAL A 289 7.67 -8.88 18.01
C VAL A 289 7.39 -9.56 16.67
N ASP A 290 7.27 -10.88 16.69
CA ASP A 290 6.95 -11.68 15.51
C ASP A 290 5.43 -11.70 15.24
N GLU A 291 5.02 -11.26 14.06
CA GLU A 291 3.62 -11.33 13.57
C GLU A 291 3.42 -12.52 12.62
N GLY A 292 4.47 -13.31 12.40
CA GLY A 292 4.49 -14.46 11.50
C GLY A 292 4.68 -14.07 10.04
N GLY A 293 4.86 -15.07 9.18
CA GLY A 293 4.89 -14.85 7.74
C GLY A 293 4.51 -16.09 6.96
N VAL A 294 3.67 -15.88 5.95
CA VAL A 294 3.48 -16.82 4.84
C VAL A 294 4.08 -16.20 3.59
N VAL A 295 5.09 -16.87 3.06
CA VAL A 295 5.88 -16.40 1.92
C VAL A 295 5.26 -16.88 0.61
N ASP A 296 5.06 -15.96 -0.32
CA ASP A 296 4.79 -16.23 -1.72
C ASP A 296 6.01 -15.84 -2.56
N MET A 297 6.78 -16.84 -2.99
CA MET A 297 8.00 -16.65 -3.77
C MET A 297 7.72 -16.15 -5.20
N SER A 298 6.49 -16.33 -5.71
CA SER A 298 6.13 -15.93 -7.07
C SER A 298 5.86 -14.42 -7.16
N THR A 299 5.22 -13.85 -6.14
CA THR A 299 4.93 -12.41 -6.05
C THR A 299 5.94 -11.64 -5.21
N LYS A 300 6.84 -12.36 -4.51
CA LYS A 300 7.80 -11.81 -3.54
C LYS A 300 7.12 -11.06 -2.40
N GLU A 301 6.16 -11.73 -1.76
CA GLU A 301 5.31 -11.17 -0.71
C GLU A 301 5.28 -12.04 0.55
N VAL A 302 5.33 -11.45 1.73
CA VAL A 302 5.05 -12.13 3.00
C VAL A 302 3.72 -11.64 3.51
N THR A 303 2.82 -12.54 3.94
CA THR A 303 1.56 -12.17 4.60
C THR A 303 1.55 -12.65 6.05
N THR A 304 1.10 -11.80 6.97
CA THR A 304 0.91 -12.18 8.37
C THR A 304 -0.04 -13.36 8.49
N ILE A 305 0.20 -14.21 9.47
CA ILE A 305 -0.54 -15.46 9.65
C ILE A 305 -1.93 -15.21 10.28
N ALA A 306 -2.13 -14.10 10.98
CA ALA A 306 -3.43 -13.70 11.52
C ALA A 306 -3.56 -12.19 11.43
N THR A 307 -4.79 -11.67 11.61
CA THR A 307 -5.00 -10.23 11.61
C THR A 307 -4.14 -9.57 12.68
N VAL A 308 -3.37 -8.54 12.32
CA VAL A 308 -2.51 -7.84 13.27
C VAL A 308 -3.35 -7.12 14.32
N LYS A 309 -2.92 -7.16 15.58
CA LYS A 309 -3.59 -6.49 16.70
C LYS A 309 -2.86 -5.24 17.16
N GLY A 310 -1.57 -5.15 16.87
CA GLY A 310 -0.79 -3.94 17.01
C GLY A 310 -0.54 -3.30 15.65
N TYR A 311 -0.37 -1.99 15.67
CA TYR A 311 -0.15 -1.14 14.50
C TYR A 311 1.05 -0.22 14.77
N GLY A 312 1.52 0.48 13.73
CA GLY A 312 2.74 1.27 13.75
C GLY A 312 3.75 0.71 12.76
N PHE A 313 4.98 0.46 13.20
CA PHE A 313 6.07 0.10 12.30
C PHE A 313 6.26 -1.40 12.16
N PHE A 314 6.39 -1.85 10.92
CA PHE A 314 6.63 -3.22 10.52
C PHE A 314 7.89 -3.32 9.66
N THR A 315 8.61 -4.43 9.76
CA THR A 315 9.67 -4.80 8.82
C THR A 315 9.71 -6.31 8.63
N LEU A 316 10.65 -6.79 7.84
CA LEU A 316 10.90 -8.21 7.63
C LEU A 316 12.00 -8.71 8.56
N ALA A 317 11.95 -9.98 8.94
CA ALA A 317 13.03 -10.61 9.67
C ALA A 317 13.08 -12.11 9.37
N THR A 318 14.25 -12.71 9.55
CA THR A 318 14.32 -14.16 9.73
C THR A 318 14.03 -14.50 11.17
N VAL A 319 13.21 -15.50 11.39
CA VAL A 319 13.08 -16.14 12.70
C VAL A 319 14.04 -17.31 12.81
N LYS A 320 14.34 -17.71 14.04
CA LYS A 320 14.96 -19.00 14.28
C LYS A 320 13.97 -20.03 13.77
N GLU A 321 14.37 -20.76 12.73
CA GLU A 321 13.67 -21.99 12.36
C GLU A 321 13.55 -22.79 13.64
N ASP A 322 12.31 -23.05 14.07
CA ASP A 322 12.05 -24.01 15.13
C ASP A 322 12.83 -25.24 14.71
N TRP A 323 13.94 -25.51 15.41
CA TRP A 323 14.77 -26.68 15.16
C TRP A 323 13.81 -27.81 14.94
N VAL A 324 13.90 -28.52 13.81
CA VAL A 324 13.12 -29.71 13.51
C VAL A 324 12.99 -30.48 14.83
N LEU A 325 11.84 -30.32 15.46
CA LEU A 325 11.62 -30.89 16.78
C LEU A 325 11.58 -32.40 16.50
N ASP A 326 12.18 -33.20 17.36
CA ASP A 326 12.12 -34.64 17.14
C ASP A 326 10.63 -35.05 17.19
N GLY A 327 10.08 -35.51 16.06
CA GLY A 327 8.64 -35.72 15.88
C GLY A 327 7.80 -34.52 15.40
N ASP A 328 8.42 -33.48 14.81
CA ASP A 328 7.71 -32.33 14.21
C ASP A 328 6.70 -32.75 13.14
N ILE A 329 5.71 -31.88 12.88
CA ILE A 329 4.74 -32.08 11.81
C ILE A 329 5.36 -31.80 10.44
N VAL A 330 5.00 -32.60 9.43
CA VAL A 330 5.36 -32.34 8.03
C VAL A 330 4.10 -31.93 7.29
N ILE A 331 4.11 -30.75 6.69
CA ILE A 331 2.93 -30.16 6.07
C ILE A 331 3.09 -30.23 4.54
N TYR A 332 2.10 -30.79 3.86
CA TYR A 332 2.07 -30.88 2.41
C TYR A 332 1.16 -29.79 1.84
N ASN A 333 1.75 -28.86 1.09
CA ASN A 333 1.09 -27.63 0.64
C ASN A 333 0.21 -27.81 -0.61
N LEU A 334 -0.27 -29.02 -0.90
CA LEU A 334 -1.10 -29.35 -2.07
C LEU A 334 -2.34 -30.15 -1.67
N VAL A 335 -3.50 -29.75 -2.20
CA VAL A 335 -4.78 -30.48 -2.08
C VAL A 335 -5.43 -30.58 -3.46
N THR A 336 -5.74 -31.81 -3.88
CA THR A 336 -6.43 -32.15 -5.14
C THR A 336 -7.63 -33.04 -4.81
N PRO A 337 -8.80 -32.47 -4.43
CA PRO A 337 -9.95 -33.27 -3.99
C PRO A 337 -10.74 -33.79 -5.20
N ASP A 338 -10.13 -34.72 -5.94
CA ASP A 338 -10.70 -35.36 -7.14
C ASP A 338 -11.10 -36.82 -6.92
N GLY A 339 -10.81 -37.38 -5.74
CA GLY A 339 -11.21 -38.72 -5.32
C GLY A 339 -10.31 -39.83 -5.86
N ASP A 340 -9.12 -39.52 -6.35
CA ASP A 340 -8.14 -40.51 -6.82
C ASP A 340 -7.33 -41.18 -5.67
N GLY A 341 -7.54 -40.74 -4.43
CA GLY A 341 -6.87 -41.21 -3.24
C GLY A 341 -5.57 -40.48 -2.91
N LYS A 342 -5.17 -39.47 -3.68
CA LYS A 342 -3.91 -38.71 -3.50
C LYS A 342 -4.20 -37.24 -3.27
N ASN A 343 -3.64 -36.70 -2.18
CA ASN A 343 -3.83 -35.30 -1.76
C ASN A 343 -5.32 -34.86 -1.72
N ASP A 344 -6.26 -35.79 -1.55
CA ASP A 344 -7.71 -35.51 -1.48
C ASP A 344 -8.11 -34.62 -0.29
N TYR A 345 -7.19 -34.44 0.66
CA TYR A 345 -7.33 -33.61 1.83
C TYR A 345 -5.99 -32.93 2.15
N PHE A 346 -6.01 -31.94 3.03
CA PHE A 346 -4.79 -31.28 3.49
C PHE A 346 -4.02 -32.19 4.45
N ILE A 347 -2.90 -32.76 3.97
CA ILE A 347 -2.09 -33.74 4.70
C ILE A 347 -1.10 -33.01 5.61
N ILE A 348 -1.13 -33.39 6.89
CA ILE A 348 -0.17 -32.94 7.90
C ILE A 348 0.32 -34.17 8.67
N ASP A 349 1.49 -34.69 8.32
CA ASP A 349 2.05 -35.85 9.02
C ASP A 349 2.35 -35.51 10.47
N ASN A 350 2.28 -36.54 11.32
CA ASN A 350 2.50 -36.47 12.76
C ASN A 350 1.53 -35.57 13.55
N ILE A 351 0.55 -34.91 12.91
CA ILE A 351 -0.39 -34.04 13.64
C ILE A 351 -1.22 -34.78 14.70
N LYS A 352 -1.47 -36.08 14.51
CA LYS A 352 -2.11 -36.96 15.50
C LYS A 352 -1.37 -37.04 16.83
N ASN A 353 -0.06 -36.79 16.84
CA ASN A 353 0.75 -36.76 18.07
C ASN A 353 0.47 -35.48 18.89
N TYR A 354 -0.23 -34.50 18.29
CA TYR A 354 -0.55 -33.22 18.89
C TYR A 354 -2.07 -33.03 18.96
N PRO A 355 -2.78 -33.72 19.87
CA PRO A 355 -4.24 -33.70 19.94
C PRO A 355 -4.80 -32.30 20.27
N ASN A 356 -4.03 -31.46 20.95
CA ASN A 356 -4.35 -30.04 21.17
C ASN A 356 -3.79 -29.20 20.01
N ASN A 357 -4.33 -29.42 18.81
CA ASN A 357 -4.02 -28.62 17.63
C ASN A 357 -5.24 -27.82 17.13
N LYS A 358 -4.96 -26.79 16.33
CA LYS A 358 -5.93 -25.95 15.63
C LYS A 358 -5.43 -25.74 14.20
N VAL A 359 -6.32 -25.93 13.22
CA VAL A 359 -6.03 -25.67 11.80
C VAL A 359 -7.04 -24.64 11.29
N GLU A 360 -6.54 -23.54 10.74
CA GLU A 360 -7.31 -22.48 10.08
C GLU A 360 -6.85 -22.33 8.64
N ILE A 361 -7.77 -22.11 7.70
CA ILE A 361 -7.46 -21.86 6.28
C ILE A 361 -8.20 -20.61 5.83
N PHE A 362 -7.51 -19.74 5.10
CA PHE A 362 -7.96 -18.46 4.60
C PHE A 362 -7.82 -18.42 3.08
N ASN A 363 -8.74 -17.75 2.41
CA ASN A 363 -8.60 -17.45 0.98
C ASN A 363 -7.61 -16.29 0.75
N ARG A 364 -7.31 -15.99 -0.52
CA ARG A 364 -6.36 -14.93 -0.90
C ARG A 364 -6.71 -13.54 -0.34
N TRP A 365 -7.99 -13.29 -0.06
CA TRP A 365 -8.48 -12.01 0.48
C TRP A 365 -8.51 -11.95 2.00
N GLY A 366 -8.00 -13.00 2.68
CA GLY A 366 -7.95 -13.08 4.14
C GLY A 366 -9.26 -13.52 4.82
N SER A 367 -10.28 -13.91 4.05
CA SER A 367 -11.49 -14.48 4.63
C SER A 367 -11.23 -15.93 5.04
N ARG A 368 -11.57 -16.27 6.29
CA ARG A 368 -11.43 -17.64 6.81
C ARG A 368 -12.46 -18.56 6.18
N VAL A 369 -11.99 -19.61 5.52
CA VAL A 369 -12.82 -20.60 4.81
C VAL A 369 -12.94 -21.92 5.57
N TYR A 370 -12.00 -22.24 6.46
CA TYR A 370 -12.04 -23.46 7.29
C TYR A 370 -11.41 -23.20 8.67
N GLU A 371 -11.95 -23.83 9.71
CA GLU A 371 -11.40 -23.80 11.06
C GLU A 371 -11.81 -25.07 11.82
N THR A 372 -10.84 -25.80 12.36
CA THR A 372 -11.11 -26.92 13.28
C THR A 372 -10.08 -27.00 14.41
N ARG A 373 -10.39 -27.81 15.42
CA ARG A 373 -9.49 -28.23 16.49
C ARG A 373 -9.36 -29.75 16.47
N GLY A 374 -8.19 -30.28 16.84
CA GLY A 374 -7.91 -31.71 16.83
C GLY A 374 -7.95 -32.30 15.43
N TYR A 375 -7.31 -31.62 14.47
CA TYR A 375 -7.21 -32.01 13.06
C TYR A 375 -6.57 -33.38 12.91
N ASP A 376 -7.13 -34.21 12.02
CA ASP A 376 -6.72 -35.59 11.72
C ASP A 376 -6.28 -36.41 12.95
N PRO A 377 -7.19 -36.70 13.89
CA PRO A 377 -6.84 -37.36 15.15
C PRO A 377 -6.30 -38.78 14.94
N ASN A 378 -6.58 -39.40 13.79
CA ASN A 378 -6.10 -40.75 13.45
C ASN A 378 -4.81 -40.71 12.60
N GLY A 379 -4.51 -39.57 11.96
CA GLY A 379 -3.37 -39.39 11.06
C GLY A 379 -3.48 -40.21 9.78
N ASP A 380 -4.70 -40.51 9.34
CA ASP A 380 -5.00 -41.30 8.13
C ASP A 380 -6.01 -40.59 7.21
N GLY A 381 -6.37 -39.34 7.52
CA GLY A 381 -7.35 -38.56 6.78
C GLY A 381 -8.80 -39.05 6.92
N SER A 382 -9.08 -40.03 7.78
CA SER A 382 -10.43 -40.61 7.92
C SER A 382 -11.45 -39.65 8.54
N SER A 383 -11.00 -38.69 9.35
CA SER A 383 -11.90 -37.78 10.08
C SER A 383 -11.26 -36.40 10.34
N ASN A 384 -12.10 -35.38 10.42
CA ASN A 384 -11.71 -33.99 10.78
C ASN A 384 -10.53 -33.44 9.93
N VAL A 385 -10.67 -33.51 8.61
CA VAL A 385 -9.70 -32.98 7.65
C VAL A 385 -10.35 -32.06 6.62
N PHE A 386 -9.58 -31.10 6.14
CA PHE A 386 -10.00 -30.17 5.10
C PHE A 386 -9.91 -30.84 3.73
N ARG A 387 -11.01 -30.81 2.97
CA ARG A 387 -11.14 -31.44 1.64
C ARG A 387 -11.45 -30.44 0.52
N GLY A 388 -11.09 -29.17 0.71
CA GLY A 388 -11.42 -28.11 -0.27
C GLY A 388 -12.86 -27.58 -0.17
N TYR A 389 -13.52 -27.71 0.98
CA TYR A 389 -14.88 -27.19 1.20
C TYR A 389 -14.90 -26.11 2.28
N SER A 390 -15.74 -25.09 2.09
CA SER A 390 -15.91 -24.00 3.06
C SER A 390 -16.72 -24.45 4.28
N GLU A 391 -16.26 -24.11 5.48
CA GLU A 391 -16.96 -24.31 6.76
C GLU A 391 -17.24 -22.98 7.51
N GLY A 392 -17.04 -21.84 6.84
CA GLY A 392 -17.18 -20.50 7.42
C GLY A 392 -18.54 -20.24 8.10
N LYS A 393 -18.51 -19.72 9.33
CA LYS A 393 -19.70 -19.47 10.17
C LYS A 393 -20.48 -18.18 9.86
N ALA A 394 -20.12 -17.45 8.81
CA ALA A 394 -20.85 -16.26 8.37
C ALA A 394 -20.80 -16.13 6.85
N THR A 395 -21.97 -16.22 6.22
CA THR A 395 -22.34 -15.67 4.90
C THR A 395 -21.67 -16.19 3.61
N ILE A 396 -20.86 -17.26 3.61
CA ILE A 396 -20.50 -17.98 2.37
C ILE A 396 -20.75 -19.48 2.57
N ASP A 397 -21.79 -19.95 1.88
CA ASP A 397 -22.21 -21.35 1.66
C ASP A 397 -21.39 -22.41 2.40
N LYS A 398 -21.81 -22.74 3.62
CA LYS A 398 -21.28 -23.88 4.36
C LYS A 398 -21.45 -25.16 3.53
N GLY A 399 -20.35 -25.84 3.24
CA GLY A 399 -20.32 -27.05 2.41
C GLY A 399 -20.15 -26.81 0.90
N SER A 400 -19.94 -25.56 0.46
CA SER A 400 -19.57 -25.27 -0.93
C SER A 400 -18.13 -25.67 -1.23
N LYS A 401 -17.88 -26.22 -2.44
CA LYS A 401 -16.54 -26.50 -2.94
C LYS A 401 -15.83 -25.17 -3.20
N LEU A 402 -14.67 -24.97 -2.59
CA LEU A 402 -13.86 -23.76 -2.75
C LEU A 402 -13.21 -23.77 -4.14
N PRO A 403 -13.07 -22.63 -4.83
CA PRO A 403 -12.46 -22.56 -6.17
C PRO A 403 -10.97 -22.92 -6.13
N SER A 404 -10.44 -23.39 -7.26
CA SER A 404 -9.01 -23.66 -7.41
C SER A 404 -8.20 -22.37 -7.23
N GLY A 405 -7.07 -22.45 -6.52
CA GLY A 405 -6.21 -21.30 -6.28
C GLY A 405 -5.32 -21.45 -5.04
N THR A 406 -4.64 -20.37 -4.71
CA THR A 406 -3.79 -20.27 -3.52
C THR A 406 -4.61 -19.84 -2.31
N TYR A 407 -4.52 -20.65 -1.26
CA TYR A 407 -5.03 -20.40 0.08
C TYR A 407 -3.86 -20.26 1.05
N TYR A 408 -4.16 -19.90 2.30
CA TYR A 408 -3.16 -19.77 3.36
C TYR A 408 -3.63 -20.54 4.59
N TYR A 409 -2.77 -21.32 5.22
CA TYR A 409 -3.11 -22.05 6.43
C TYR A 409 -2.35 -21.52 7.65
N VAL A 410 -2.94 -21.72 8.82
CA VAL A 410 -2.30 -21.55 10.12
C VAL A 410 -2.58 -22.79 10.96
N ILE A 411 -1.51 -23.45 11.38
CA ILE A 411 -1.56 -24.62 12.25
C ILE A 411 -0.93 -24.21 13.58
N THR A 412 -1.68 -24.33 14.66
CA THR A 412 -1.17 -24.11 16.03
C THR A 412 -1.29 -25.41 16.80
N TYR A 413 -0.23 -25.84 17.49
CA TYR A 413 -0.25 -27.09 18.26
C TYR A 413 0.60 -26.98 19.53
N GLU A 414 0.19 -27.70 20.57
CA GLU A 414 0.94 -27.77 21.83
C GLU A 414 2.10 -28.76 21.70
N TYR A 415 3.32 -28.31 21.92
CA TYR A 415 4.53 -29.13 21.94
C TYR A 415 5.10 -29.18 23.36
N THR A 416 5.42 -30.38 23.85
CA THR A 416 6.02 -30.58 25.16
C THR A 416 7.38 -31.26 25.02
N ASP A 417 8.42 -30.65 25.57
CA ASP A 417 9.76 -31.23 25.73
C ASP A 417 10.23 -31.16 27.18
N ASP A 418 11.49 -31.55 27.43
CA ASP A 418 12.13 -31.50 28.75
C ASP A 418 12.12 -30.08 29.38
N ASN A 419 11.91 -29.02 28.59
CA ASN A 419 11.84 -27.64 29.05
C ASN A 419 10.40 -27.14 29.28
N GLY A 420 9.39 -28.00 29.09
CA GLY A 420 7.98 -27.72 29.35
C GLY A 420 7.11 -27.68 28.08
N SER A 421 5.86 -27.26 28.27
CA SER A 421 4.87 -27.15 27.17
C SER A 421 4.85 -25.73 26.59
N ARG A 422 4.81 -25.62 25.26
CA ARG A 422 4.65 -24.36 24.52
C ARG A 422 3.77 -24.55 23.29
N MET A 423 3.05 -23.51 22.90
CA MET A 423 2.31 -23.51 21.63
C MET A 423 3.27 -23.19 20.47
N ILE A 424 3.34 -24.08 19.49
CA ILE A 424 4.03 -23.86 18.21
C ILE A 424 3.00 -23.42 17.18
N LYS A 425 3.40 -22.52 16.29
CA LYS A 425 2.55 -21.99 15.23
C LYS A 425 3.28 -22.04 13.90
N LYS A 426 2.76 -22.79 12.94
CA LYS A 426 3.27 -22.88 11.56
C LYS A 426 2.24 -22.35 10.58
N ALA A 427 2.69 -21.69 9.53
CA ALA A 427 1.81 -21.18 8.49
C ALA A 427 2.56 -21.19 7.15
N ALA A 428 1.84 -21.50 6.08
CA ALA A 428 2.34 -21.36 4.72
C ALA A 428 1.15 -21.26 3.74
N ASN A 429 1.47 -21.23 2.45
CA ASN A 429 0.47 -21.31 1.40
C ASN A 429 -0.04 -22.76 1.24
N LEU A 430 -1.29 -22.88 0.81
CA LEU A 430 -1.93 -24.13 0.42
C LEU A 430 -2.42 -23.99 -1.02
N HIS A 431 -1.90 -24.83 -1.91
CA HIS A 431 -2.43 -24.92 -3.27
C HIS A 431 -3.65 -25.85 -3.28
N LEU A 432 -4.81 -25.34 -3.67
CA LEU A 432 -6.02 -26.12 -3.90
C LEU A 432 -6.29 -26.19 -5.40
N GLU A 433 -6.32 -27.39 -5.96
CA GLU A 433 -6.62 -27.63 -7.36
C GLU A 433 -7.82 -28.56 -7.49
N ASN A 434 -8.93 -28.02 -7.99
CA ASN A 434 -10.10 -28.81 -8.34
C ASN A 434 -10.07 -29.14 -9.82
N ASN A 435 -10.12 -30.44 -10.12
CA ASN A 435 -10.47 -30.97 -11.44
C ASN A 435 -11.99 -31.02 -11.65
#